data_AF-A0A1F7U2T9-F1
#
_entry.id   AF-A0A1F7U2T9-F1
#
_cell.length_a   1.000
_cell.length_b   1.000
_cell.length_c   1.000
_cell.angle_alpha   90.00
_cell.angle_beta   90.00
_cell.angle_gamma   90.00
#
_symmetry.space_group_name_H-M   'P 1'
#
loop_
_entity.id
_entity.type
_entity.pdbx_description
1 polymer ?
#
loop_
_entity_poly.entity_id
_entity_poly.type
_entity_poly.pdbx_seq_one_letter_code
_entity_poly.pdbx_strand_id
1 'polypeptide(L)'
;MRRPFGFSFVEVLLYVLFIGGMLVVFAGFVIDTLDDRTRGVAALEVQQNSRLATERMLLEIRAAKSIRATSSTFDANLALPINAGKVLSLEMASSTLNPTEFDVAGNILRIRQGATSTFTPLTSNEAQVTNLTFRNLSDGGSRHVGLTLTVEFINPGGRATVYAASTTIRTSVELRNR
;
A
#
# COMPACT_ATOMS: atom_id res chain seq x y z
N MET A 1 21.93 71.42 -15.17
CA MET A 1 21.92 70.68 -13.88
C MET A 1 20.61 69.90 -13.79
N ARG A 2 20.66 68.56 -13.87
CA ARG A 2 19.48 67.69 -13.67
C ARG A 2 19.25 67.52 -12.17
N ARG A 3 18.07 67.91 -11.67
CA ARG A 3 17.67 67.63 -10.28
C ARG A 3 17.33 66.13 -10.16
N PRO A 4 17.80 65.42 -9.12
CA PRO A 4 17.31 64.08 -8.84
C PRO A 4 15.85 64.20 -8.37
N PHE A 5 14.94 63.52 -9.05
CA PHE A 5 13.56 63.38 -8.60
C PHE A 5 13.54 62.36 -7.45
N GLY A 6 13.16 62.81 -6.25
CA GLY A 6 12.94 61.93 -5.10
C GLY A 6 11.66 61.11 -5.29
N PHE A 7 11.66 59.87 -4.81
CA PHE A 7 10.50 58.99 -4.84
C PHE A 7 9.33 59.57 -4.02
N SER A 8 8.11 59.44 -4.53
CA SER A 8 6.90 59.79 -3.78
C SER A 8 6.61 58.75 -2.70
N PHE A 9 6.15 59.18 -1.53
CA PHE A 9 5.75 58.26 -0.45
C PHE A 9 4.67 57.27 -0.89
N VAL A 10 3.75 57.71 -1.75
CA VAL A 10 2.70 56.85 -2.33
C VAL A 10 3.29 55.76 -3.22
N GLU A 11 4.35 56.06 -3.95
CA GLU A 11 5.02 55.11 -4.85
C GLU A 11 5.76 54.02 -4.06
N VAL A 12 6.40 54.38 -2.94
CA VAL A 12 6.99 53.41 -2.01
C VAL A 12 5.92 52.49 -1.42
N LEU A 13 4.77 53.05 -1.04
CA LEU A 13 3.66 52.29 -0.45
C LEU A 13 3.07 51.28 -1.45
N LEU A 14 2.92 51.67 -2.71
CA LEU A 14 2.51 50.78 -3.79
C LEU A 14 3.50 49.64 -3.99
N TYR A 15 4.82 49.91 -3.98
CA TYR A 15 5.82 48.84 -4.11
C TYR A 15 5.81 47.87 -2.94
N VAL A 16 5.64 48.35 -1.70
CA VAL A 16 5.51 47.48 -0.54
C VAL A 16 4.27 46.60 -0.65
N LEU A 17 3.14 47.16 -1.12
CA LEU A 17 1.92 46.38 -1.33
C LEU A 17 2.12 45.30 -2.41
N PHE A 18 2.71 45.65 -3.55
CA PHE A 18 2.94 44.70 -4.64
C PHE A 18 3.93 43.60 -4.24
N ILE A 19 5.07 43.96 -3.65
CA ILE A 19 6.08 43.00 -3.21
C ILE A 19 5.50 42.12 -2.08
N GLY A 20 4.78 42.71 -1.12
CA GLY A 20 4.11 41.98 -0.06
C GLY A 20 3.09 40.98 -0.59
N GLY A 21 2.24 41.39 -1.53
CA GLY A 21 1.27 40.51 -2.20
C GLY A 21 1.96 39.37 -2.95
N MET A 22 3.03 39.66 -3.70
CA MET A 22 3.81 38.64 -4.39
C MET A 22 4.42 37.63 -3.40
N LEU A 23 5.00 38.10 -2.29
CA LEU A 23 5.59 37.22 -1.27
C LEU A 23 4.56 36.26 -0.66
N VAL A 24 3.32 36.72 -0.44
CA VAL A 24 2.24 35.85 0.07
C VAL A 24 1.90 34.75 -0.93
N VAL A 25 1.79 35.08 -2.22
CA VAL A 25 1.51 34.09 -3.28
C VAL A 25 2.67 33.08 -3.39
N PHE A 26 3.91 33.54 -3.37
CA PHE A 26 5.08 32.65 -3.42
C PHE A 26 5.16 31.74 -2.20
N ALA A 27 4.88 32.26 -1.00
CA ALA A 27 4.86 31.45 0.22
C ALA A 27 3.79 30.35 0.15
N GLY A 28 2.58 30.68 -0.35
CA GLY A 28 1.52 29.71 -0.58
C GLY A 28 1.95 28.59 -1.55
N PHE A 29 2.51 28.97 -2.69
CA PHE A 29 3.01 28.03 -3.68
C PHE A 29 4.07 27.05 -3.13
N VAL A 30 4.98 27.53 -2.27
CA VAL A 30 6.00 26.67 -1.64
C VAL A 30 5.36 25.64 -0.70
N ILE A 31 4.36 26.05 0.08
CA ILE A 31 3.63 25.14 0.99
C ILE A 31 2.88 24.07 0.17
N ASP A 32 2.16 24.47 -0.88
CA ASP A 32 1.42 23.55 -1.74
C ASP A 32 2.36 22.53 -2.41
N THR A 33 3.51 22.98 -2.89
CA THR A 33 4.52 22.11 -3.53
C THR A 33 5.10 21.07 -2.56
N LEU A 34 5.30 21.45 -1.29
CA LEU A 34 5.79 20.53 -0.26
C LEU A 34 4.75 19.46 0.06
N ASP A 35 3.48 19.84 0.18
CA ASP A 35 2.39 18.91 0.44
C ASP A 35 2.23 17.90 -0.71
N ASP A 36 2.29 18.36 -1.96
CA ASP A 36 2.19 17.48 -3.14
C ASP A 36 3.32 16.45 -3.22
N ARG A 37 4.56 16.85 -2.88
CA ARG A 37 5.70 15.93 -2.87
C ARG A 37 5.47 14.78 -1.89
N THR A 38 4.96 15.08 -0.71
CA THR A 38 4.74 14.07 0.33
C THR A 38 3.62 13.09 -0.03
N ARG A 39 2.53 13.59 -0.63
CA ARG A 39 1.46 12.75 -1.18
C ARG A 39 1.98 11.84 -2.29
N GLY A 40 2.86 12.36 -3.15
CA GLY A 40 3.51 11.58 -4.20
C GLY A 40 4.31 10.41 -3.63
N VAL A 41 5.11 10.63 -2.58
CA VAL A 41 5.88 9.56 -1.91
C VAL A 41 4.94 8.51 -1.29
N ALA A 42 3.92 8.95 -0.56
CA ALA A 42 2.95 8.03 0.06
C ALA A 42 2.22 7.16 -0.99
N ALA A 43 1.81 7.77 -2.11
CA ALA A 43 1.17 7.04 -3.20
C ALA A 43 2.11 6.02 -3.85
N LEU A 44 3.39 6.39 -4.07
CA LEU A 44 4.39 5.49 -4.63
C LEU A 44 4.67 4.30 -3.70
N GLU A 45 4.81 4.54 -2.39
CA GLU A 45 5.07 3.47 -1.41
C GLU A 45 3.91 2.46 -1.37
N VAL A 46 2.67 2.96 -1.29
CA VAL A 46 1.47 2.12 -1.32
C VAL A 46 1.36 1.32 -2.63
N GLN A 47 1.66 1.95 -3.77
CA GLN A 47 1.63 1.29 -5.07
C GLN A 47 2.71 0.20 -5.20
N GLN A 48 3.93 0.47 -4.76
CA GLN A 48 5.02 -0.50 -4.81
C GLN A 48 4.77 -1.70 -3.91
N ASN A 49 4.33 -1.46 -2.67
CA ASN A 49 4.01 -2.52 -1.72
C ASN A 49 2.83 -3.37 -2.19
N SER A 50 1.73 -2.74 -2.61
CA SER A 50 0.55 -3.46 -3.09
C SER A 50 0.86 -4.30 -4.34
N ARG A 51 1.66 -3.76 -5.27
CA ARG A 51 2.09 -4.48 -6.48
C ARG A 51 2.99 -5.66 -6.13
N LEU A 52 4.04 -5.45 -5.35
CA LEU A 52 4.98 -6.51 -4.95
C LEU A 52 4.26 -7.63 -4.20
N ALA A 53 3.45 -7.27 -3.20
CA ALA A 53 2.63 -8.21 -2.43
C ALA A 53 1.71 -9.03 -3.33
N THR A 54 0.99 -8.36 -4.24
CA THR A 54 0.06 -9.03 -5.15
C THR A 54 0.78 -9.94 -6.12
N GLU A 55 1.83 -9.48 -6.80
CA GLU A 55 2.61 -10.28 -7.74
C GLU A 55 3.22 -11.50 -7.05
N ARG A 56 3.75 -11.34 -5.83
CA ARG A 56 4.29 -12.45 -5.05
C ARG A 56 3.21 -13.46 -4.67
N MET A 57 2.05 -13.02 -4.19
CA MET A 57 0.93 -13.91 -3.88
C MET A 57 0.45 -14.66 -5.14
N LEU A 58 0.27 -13.94 -6.26
CA LEU A 58 -0.16 -14.54 -7.52
C LEU A 58 0.82 -15.60 -8.02
N LEU A 59 2.12 -15.36 -7.88
CA LEU A 59 3.17 -16.31 -8.26
C LEU A 59 3.06 -17.62 -7.47
N GLU A 60 2.93 -17.52 -6.15
CA GLU A 60 2.88 -18.68 -5.26
C GLU A 60 1.56 -19.44 -5.39
N ILE A 61 0.43 -18.73 -5.50
CA ILE A 61 -0.87 -19.36 -5.75
C ILE A 61 -0.86 -20.08 -7.10
N ARG A 62 -0.32 -19.48 -8.16
CA ARG A 62 -0.20 -20.14 -9.46
C ARG A 62 0.72 -21.36 -9.40
N ALA A 63 1.78 -21.32 -8.60
CA ALA A 63 2.72 -22.42 -8.44
C ALA A 63 2.19 -23.55 -7.53
N ALA A 64 1.12 -23.32 -6.78
CA ALA A 64 0.50 -24.31 -5.91
C ALA A 64 -0.15 -25.44 -6.71
N LYS A 65 -0.04 -26.65 -6.17
CA LYS A 65 -0.70 -27.85 -6.66
C LYS A 65 -2.16 -27.91 -6.20
N SER A 66 -2.40 -27.53 -4.94
CA SER A 66 -3.74 -27.54 -4.35
C SER A 66 -3.88 -26.46 -3.28
N ILE A 67 -5.12 -26.17 -2.90
CA ILE A 67 -5.45 -25.32 -1.77
C ILE A 67 -5.75 -26.24 -0.58
N ARG A 68 -5.08 -26.06 0.56
CA ARG A 68 -5.44 -26.77 1.78
C ARG A 68 -6.66 -26.12 2.42
N ALA A 69 -7.85 -26.50 1.98
CA ALA A 69 -9.11 -25.86 2.38
C ALA A 69 -9.35 -25.91 3.90
N THR A 70 -8.89 -26.95 4.60
CA THR A 70 -9.07 -27.11 6.05
C THR A 70 -8.18 -26.21 6.90
N SER A 71 -7.01 -25.82 6.38
CA SER A 71 -6.09 -24.87 7.04
C SER A 71 -6.19 -23.45 6.50
N SER A 72 -6.97 -23.24 5.44
CA SER A 72 -7.17 -21.93 4.81
C SER A 72 -8.44 -21.25 5.32
N THR A 73 -8.40 -19.94 5.47
CA THR A 73 -9.57 -19.12 5.82
C THR A 73 -10.00 -18.30 4.61
N PHE A 74 -11.26 -18.48 4.20
CA PHE A 74 -11.86 -17.74 3.08
C PHE A 74 -12.94 -16.78 3.57
N ASP A 75 -13.21 -15.76 2.75
CA ASP A 75 -14.27 -14.76 2.92
C ASP A 75 -14.17 -13.96 4.24
N ALA A 76 -13.01 -13.96 4.88
CA ALA A 76 -12.69 -13.20 6.07
C ALA A 76 -11.51 -12.25 5.81
N ASN A 77 -11.55 -11.06 6.40
CA ASN A 77 -10.44 -10.11 6.32
C ASN A 77 -9.36 -10.48 7.33
N LEU A 78 -8.26 -11.05 6.85
CA LEU A 78 -7.11 -11.49 7.66
C LEU A 78 -6.39 -10.31 8.34
N ALA A 79 -6.54 -9.08 7.85
CA ALA A 79 -5.94 -7.90 8.48
C ALA A 79 -6.66 -7.46 9.77
N LEU A 80 -7.87 -7.97 10.04
CA LEU A 80 -8.58 -7.65 11.27
C LEU A 80 -8.04 -8.44 12.47
N PRO A 81 -7.90 -7.83 13.66
CA PRO A 81 -7.41 -8.51 14.85
C PRO A 81 -8.20 -9.77 15.24
N ILE A 82 -9.51 -9.81 14.95
CA ILE A 82 -10.37 -10.98 15.20
C ILE A 82 -9.95 -12.21 14.38
N ASN A 83 -9.26 -12.00 13.26
CA ASN A 83 -8.76 -13.05 12.37
C ASN A 83 -7.24 -13.26 12.52
N ALA A 84 -6.65 -12.82 13.64
CA ALA A 84 -5.24 -13.07 13.91
C ALA A 84 -4.93 -14.58 13.87
N GLY A 85 -3.86 -14.95 13.16
CA GLY A 85 -3.45 -16.34 12.97
C GLY A 85 -4.27 -17.12 11.93
N LYS A 86 -5.25 -16.49 11.27
CA LYS A 86 -5.88 -17.05 10.08
C LYS A 86 -4.95 -16.89 8.88
N VAL A 87 -4.90 -17.91 8.04
CA VAL A 87 -3.96 -17.98 6.92
C VAL A 87 -4.67 -18.45 5.64
N LEU A 88 -4.08 -18.16 4.49
CA LEU A 88 -4.25 -18.99 3.29
C LEU A 88 -3.11 -19.99 3.26
N SER A 89 -3.41 -21.28 3.10
CA SER A 89 -2.43 -22.36 3.09
C SER A 89 -2.47 -23.13 1.77
N LEU A 90 -1.34 -23.15 1.08
CA LEU A 90 -1.18 -23.74 -0.24
C LEU A 90 -0.34 -25.01 -0.16
N GLU A 91 -0.76 -26.03 -0.89
CA GLU A 91 0.05 -27.23 -1.11
C GLU A 91 0.97 -27.00 -2.32
N MET A 92 2.27 -26.96 -2.07
CA MET A 92 3.27 -26.78 -3.12
C MET A 92 3.78 -28.13 -3.63
N ALA A 93 4.14 -28.20 -4.92
CA ALA A 93 4.75 -29.40 -5.50
C ALA A 93 6.15 -29.69 -4.93
N SER A 94 6.90 -28.64 -4.56
CA SER A 94 8.21 -28.79 -3.90
C SER A 94 8.03 -29.00 -2.40
N SER A 95 8.60 -30.08 -1.86
CA SER A 95 8.57 -30.36 -0.41
C SER A 95 9.25 -29.29 0.43
N THR A 96 10.25 -28.59 -0.12
CA THR A 96 10.97 -27.51 0.57
C THR A 96 10.13 -26.24 0.74
N LEU A 97 9.12 -26.04 -0.10
CA LEU A 97 8.22 -24.87 -0.08
C LEU A 97 6.82 -25.22 0.45
N ASN A 98 6.56 -26.49 0.76
CA ASN A 98 5.26 -26.98 1.20
C ASN A 98 5.19 -27.05 2.73
N PRO A 99 4.19 -26.42 3.40
CA PRO A 99 3.19 -25.50 2.84
C PRO A 99 3.76 -24.12 2.56
N THR A 100 3.13 -23.40 1.63
CA THR A 100 3.29 -21.94 1.52
C THR A 100 2.06 -21.27 2.12
N GLU A 101 2.26 -20.38 3.09
CA GLU A 101 1.19 -19.74 3.84
C GLU A 101 1.32 -18.22 3.81
N PHE A 102 0.16 -17.56 3.73
CA PHE A 102 0.04 -16.11 3.80
C PHE A 102 -0.81 -15.69 4.98
N ASP A 103 -0.35 -14.69 5.71
CA ASP A 103 -1.07 -14.12 6.84
C ASP A 103 -0.85 -12.61 6.97
N VAL A 104 -1.63 -11.98 7.84
CA VAL A 104 -1.40 -10.59 8.24
C VAL A 104 -1.27 -10.55 9.75
N ALA A 105 -0.20 -9.91 10.24
CA ALA A 105 -0.04 -9.62 11.66
C ALA A 105 0.61 -8.25 11.84
N GLY A 106 0.09 -7.46 12.79
CA GLY A 106 0.54 -6.09 12.98
C GLY A 106 0.41 -5.23 11.71
N ASN A 107 -0.62 -5.49 10.90
CA ASN A 107 -0.88 -4.87 9.60
C ASN A 107 0.21 -5.11 8.54
N ILE A 108 1.11 -6.06 8.74
CA ILE A 108 2.13 -6.44 7.76
C ILE A 108 1.70 -7.76 7.12
N LEU A 109 1.67 -7.81 5.79
CA LEU A 109 1.49 -9.07 5.06
C LEU A 109 2.77 -9.88 5.14
N ARG A 110 2.65 -11.16 5.45
CA ARG A 110 3.80 -12.05 5.58
C ARG A 110 3.56 -13.35 4.83
N ILE A 111 4.68 -13.99 4.49
CA ILE A 111 4.71 -15.31 3.87
C ILE A 111 5.56 -16.26 4.72
N ARG A 112 5.14 -17.52 4.76
CA ARG A 112 5.93 -18.63 5.29
C ARG A 112 6.02 -19.71 4.24
N GLN A 113 7.21 -20.25 4.00
CA GLN A 113 7.43 -21.31 3.01
C GLN A 113 8.09 -22.52 3.66
N GLY A 114 7.58 -23.70 3.32
CA GLY A 114 8.04 -24.96 3.89
C GLY A 114 7.60 -25.15 5.34
N ALA A 115 8.19 -26.15 6.00
CA ALA A 115 7.98 -26.43 7.42
C ALA A 115 8.74 -25.48 8.36
N THR A 116 9.12 -24.29 7.88
CA THR A 116 9.77 -23.27 8.71
C THR A 116 8.77 -22.68 9.70
N SER A 117 9.23 -22.27 10.88
CA SER A 117 8.37 -21.62 11.90
C SER A 117 8.25 -20.10 11.72
N THR A 118 9.06 -19.51 10.84
CA THR A 118 9.25 -18.05 10.77
C THR A 118 8.51 -17.46 9.57
N PHE A 119 7.75 -16.40 9.81
CA PHE A 119 7.13 -15.59 8.77
C PHE A 119 8.07 -14.49 8.31
N THR A 120 8.16 -14.27 7.00
CA THR A 120 8.93 -13.19 6.37
C THR A 120 7.97 -12.09 5.90
N PRO A 121 8.21 -10.81 6.23
CA PRO A 121 7.35 -9.72 5.76
C PRO A 121 7.46 -9.55 4.24
N LEU A 122 6.32 -9.31 3.59
CA LEU A 122 6.21 -8.97 2.17
C LEU A 122 5.98 -7.49 1.92
N THR A 123 5.44 -6.77 2.92
CA THR A 123 5.25 -5.32 2.88
C THR A 123 6.23 -4.62 3.82
N SER A 124 6.54 -3.36 3.53
CA SER A 124 7.37 -2.49 4.35
C SER A 124 6.65 -2.08 5.64
N ASN A 125 7.38 -1.41 6.54
CA ASN A 125 6.82 -0.83 7.77
C ASN A 125 6.18 0.56 7.54
N GLU A 126 6.22 1.06 6.31
CA GLU A 126 5.64 2.36 5.91
C GLU A 126 4.26 2.18 5.26
N ALA A 127 3.92 0.94 4.88
CA ALA A 127 2.63 0.56 4.32
C ALA A 127 1.94 -0.47 5.23
N GLN A 128 0.68 -0.21 5.56
CA GLN A 128 -0.15 -1.12 6.34
C GLN A 128 -1.19 -1.80 5.46
N VAL A 129 -1.39 -3.09 5.67
CA VAL A 129 -2.46 -3.86 5.05
C VAL A 129 -3.70 -3.76 5.92
N THR A 130 -4.75 -3.12 5.40
CA THR A 130 -6.04 -2.94 6.10
C THR A 130 -7.10 -3.94 5.64
N ASN A 131 -6.90 -4.54 4.47
CA ASN A 131 -7.73 -5.63 3.99
C ASN A 131 -6.89 -6.70 3.29
N LEU A 132 -7.05 -7.94 3.71
CA LEU A 132 -6.65 -9.11 2.93
C LEU A 132 -7.75 -10.15 3.03
N THR A 133 -8.45 -10.38 1.93
CA THR A 133 -9.49 -11.43 1.85
C THR A 133 -9.16 -12.37 0.71
N PHE A 134 -9.28 -13.66 1.00
CA PHE A 134 -9.20 -14.72 0.01
C PHE A 134 -10.59 -15.29 -0.22
N ARG A 135 -10.92 -15.58 -1.47
CA ARG A 135 -12.18 -16.26 -1.83
C ARG A 135 -11.86 -17.52 -2.60
N ASN A 136 -12.44 -18.64 -2.20
CA ASN A 136 -12.35 -19.85 -2.98
C ASN A 136 -13.33 -19.75 -4.16
N LEU A 137 -12.79 -19.70 -5.37
CA LEU A 137 -13.55 -19.63 -6.63
C LEU A 137 -13.44 -20.93 -7.43
N SER A 138 -12.96 -22.01 -6.80
CA SER A 138 -12.79 -23.30 -7.45
C SER A 138 -14.14 -23.89 -7.87
N ASP A 139 -14.16 -24.49 -9.06
CA ASP A 139 -15.26 -25.33 -9.55
C ASP A 139 -14.77 -26.77 -9.70
N GLY A 140 -15.67 -27.71 -10.03
CA GLY A 140 -15.36 -29.15 -10.06
C GLY A 140 -14.25 -29.57 -11.03
N GLY A 141 -13.75 -28.67 -11.88
CA GLY A 141 -12.66 -28.92 -12.83
C GLY A 141 -11.44 -28.00 -12.68
N SER A 142 -11.59 -26.85 -12.03
CA SER A 142 -10.54 -25.84 -11.88
C SER A 142 -10.44 -25.26 -10.48
N ARG A 143 -9.22 -25.02 -10.02
CA ARG A 143 -8.96 -24.44 -8.70
C ARG A 143 -8.59 -22.97 -8.85
N HIS A 144 -9.44 -22.10 -8.33
CA HIS A 144 -9.24 -20.65 -8.41
C HIS A 144 -9.28 -20.00 -7.02
N VAL A 145 -8.43 -18.99 -6.82
CA VAL A 145 -8.44 -18.14 -5.64
C VAL A 145 -8.65 -16.70 -6.06
N GLY A 146 -9.70 -16.07 -5.54
CA GLY A 146 -9.88 -14.63 -5.55
C GLY A 146 -9.09 -13.98 -4.42
N LEU A 147 -8.47 -12.84 -4.69
CA LEU A 147 -7.71 -12.03 -3.76
C LEU A 147 -8.27 -10.61 -3.79
N THR A 148 -8.54 -10.05 -2.61
CA THR A 148 -8.69 -8.60 -2.43
C THR A 148 -7.70 -8.12 -1.39
N LEU A 149 -6.82 -7.20 -1.79
CA LEU A 149 -5.81 -6.57 -0.95
C LEU A 149 -6.07 -5.07 -0.89
N THR A 150 -6.13 -4.48 0.30
CA THR A 150 -6.12 -3.04 0.52
C THR A 150 -4.88 -2.67 1.34
N VAL A 151 -4.09 -1.74 0.81
CA VAL A 151 -2.88 -1.21 1.44
C VAL A 151 -3.03 0.29 1.61
N GLU A 152 -2.62 0.79 2.77
CA GLU A 152 -2.64 2.20 3.14
C GLU A 152 -1.28 2.66 3.63
N PHE A 153 -0.96 3.94 3.42
CA PHE A 153 0.28 4.51 3.94
C PHE A 153 0.16 4.76 5.45
N ILE A 154 1.17 4.36 6.21
CA ILE A 154 1.27 4.69 7.63
C ILE A 154 1.69 6.14 7.73
N ASN A 155 0.93 6.94 8.47
CA ASN A 155 1.17 8.37 8.61
C ASN A 155 1.99 8.65 9.88
N PRO A 156 3.31 8.85 9.79
CA PRO A 156 4.13 9.17 10.94
C PRO A 156 3.77 10.58 11.44
N GLY A 157 3.06 10.65 12.57
CA GLY A 157 2.64 11.92 13.19
C GLY A 157 1.13 12.15 13.27
N GLY A 158 0.30 11.18 12.88
CA GLY A 158 -1.15 11.18 13.17
C GLY A 158 -1.98 12.24 12.42
N ARG A 159 -1.41 12.92 11.42
CA ARG A 159 -2.12 13.92 10.60
C ARG A 159 -2.92 13.24 9.48
N ALA A 160 -3.92 12.45 9.88
CA ALA A 160 -4.63 11.46 9.05
C ALA A 160 -5.14 11.97 7.67
N THR A 161 -5.33 13.26 7.48
CA THR A 161 -5.92 13.83 6.26
C THR A 161 -4.92 14.31 5.21
N VAL A 162 -3.66 14.57 5.55
CA VAL A 162 -2.69 15.17 4.59
C VAL A 162 -1.95 14.10 3.77
N TYR A 163 -1.80 12.89 4.33
CA TYR A 163 -0.97 11.80 3.78
C TYR A 163 -1.77 10.52 3.46
N ALA A 164 -3.09 10.62 3.31
CA ALA A 164 -3.94 9.46 3.04
C ALA A 164 -3.72 8.95 1.61
N ALA A 165 -2.87 7.92 1.47
CA ALA A 165 -2.78 7.11 0.27
C ALA A 165 -3.33 5.72 0.59
N SER A 166 -4.24 5.23 -0.27
CA SER A 166 -4.81 3.89 -0.17
C SER A 166 -4.98 3.32 -1.58
N THR A 167 -4.73 2.03 -1.72
CA THR A 167 -5.02 1.31 -2.96
C THR A 167 -5.69 -0.02 -2.64
N THR A 168 -6.65 -0.41 -3.46
CA THR A 168 -7.31 -1.71 -3.38
C THR A 168 -7.14 -2.45 -4.69
N ILE A 169 -6.54 -3.64 -4.61
CA ILE A 169 -6.36 -4.54 -5.75
C ILE A 169 -7.29 -5.74 -5.57
N ARG A 170 -8.05 -6.04 -6.62
CA ARG A 170 -8.93 -7.21 -6.71
C ARG A 170 -8.52 -8.03 -7.92
N THR A 171 -8.19 -9.29 -7.71
CA THR A 171 -7.75 -10.19 -8.77
C THR A 171 -8.11 -11.63 -8.45
N SER A 172 -7.99 -12.51 -9.43
CA SER A 172 -8.18 -13.94 -9.26
C SER A 172 -7.12 -14.69 -10.05
N VAL A 173 -6.71 -15.85 -9.53
CA VAL A 173 -5.70 -16.69 -10.16
C VAL A 173 -6.08 -18.16 -10.08
N GLU A 174 -5.83 -18.86 -11.17
CA GLU A 174 -5.93 -20.32 -11.24
C GLU A 174 -4.64 -20.97 -10.75
N LEU A 175 -4.79 -22.06 -10.01
CA LEU A 175 -3.66 -22.92 -9.63
C LEU A 175 -3.17 -23.70 -10.85
N ARG A 176 -1.91 -24.13 -10.85
CA ARG A 176 -1.38 -24.98 -11.92
C ARG A 176 -2.06 -26.35 -11.89
N ASN A 177 -2.97 -26.57 -12.83
CA ASN A 177 -3.58 -27.89 -13.05
C ASN A 177 -2.49 -28.87 -13.53
N ARG A 178 -2.27 -29.95 -12.78
CA ARG A 178 -1.38 -31.07 -13.15
C ARG A 178 -2.01 -32.37 -12.73
#